data_AF-C0B810-F1
#
_entry.id   AF-C0B810-F1
#
_cell.length_a   1.000
_cell.length_b   1.000
_cell.length_c   1.000
_cell.angle_alpha   90.00
_cell.angle_beta   90.00
_cell.angle_gamma   90.00
#
_symmetry.space_group_name_H-M   'P 1'
#
loop_
_entity.id
_entity.type
_entity.pdbx_description
1 polymer ?
#
loop_
_entity_poly.entity_id
_entity_poly.type
_entity_poly.pdbx_seq_one_letter_code
_entity_poly.pdbx_strand_id
1 'polypeptide(L)'
;MQKYKMEHNLELIIIDYLQLMSGSVGGRNESRQQEISDISRSLKALARELSVPVIALSQLSRAVEQRPDHRPMLSDLRESGAIEQDADVVMFIYRDDYYNKDTEHVNEAEIIIAKQRNGPIGTVTLTWLPQYTKFANSERKVVDGE
;
A
#
# COMPACT_ATOMS: atom_id res chain seq x y z
N MET A 1 0.32 -22.49 2.00
CA MET A 1 1.13 -21.58 2.83
C MET A 1 1.65 -22.22 4.11
N GLN A 2 0.81 -22.86 4.94
CA GLN A 2 1.26 -23.56 6.16
C GLN A 2 2.41 -24.57 5.91
N LYS A 3 2.29 -25.39 4.85
CA LYS A 3 3.35 -26.33 4.43
C LYS A 3 4.68 -25.64 4.10
N TYR A 4 4.64 -24.53 3.36
CA TYR A 4 5.83 -23.74 3.02
C TYR A 4 6.47 -23.07 4.25
N LYS A 5 5.68 -22.62 5.24
CA LYS A 5 6.25 -22.08 6.49
C LYS A 5 7.06 -23.15 7.24
N MET A 6 6.55 -24.38 7.31
CA MET A 6 7.22 -25.48 8.01
C MET A 6 8.42 -26.05 7.24
N GLU A 7 8.36 -26.07 5.90
CA GLU A 7 9.41 -26.64 5.07
C GLU A 7 10.50 -25.63 4.66
N HIS A 8 10.18 -24.32 4.61
CA HIS A 8 11.04 -23.31 3.98
C HIS A 8 11.22 -22.00 4.77
N ASN A 9 10.79 -21.92 6.04
CA ASN A 9 10.92 -20.73 6.88
C ASN A 9 10.41 -19.45 6.19
N LEU A 10 9.11 -19.41 5.90
CA LEU A 10 8.47 -18.25 5.28
C LEU A 10 8.54 -17.03 6.21
N GLU A 11 9.12 -15.92 5.73
CA GLU A 11 9.35 -14.70 6.52
C GLU A 11 8.59 -13.46 6.01
N LEU A 12 8.17 -13.45 4.74
CA LEU A 12 7.45 -12.33 4.12
C LEU A 12 6.52 -12.83 3.02
N ILE A 13 5.34 -12.23 2.92
CA ILE A 13 4.40 -12.45 1.82
C ILE A 13 4.16 -11.12 1.11
N ILE A 14 4.33 -11.09 -0.21
CA ILE A 14 3.99 -9.94 -1.05
C ILE A 14 2.89 -10.34 -2.04
N ILE A 15 1.84 -9.54 -2.16
CA ILE A 15 0.71 -9.75 -3.07
C ILE A 15 0.57 -8.55 -4.00
N ASP A 16 0.71 -8.79 -5.30
CA ASP A 16 0.61 -7.79 -6.37
C ASP A 16 -0.48 -8.22 -7.37
N TYR A 17 -1.68 -7.63 -7.40
CA TYR A 17 -2.28 -6.66 -6.47
C TYR A 17 -3.64 -7.18 -5.99
N LEU A 18 -4.15 -6.69 -4.84
CA LEU A 18 -5.33 -7.20 -4.14
C LEU A 18 -6.57 -7.36 -5.02
N GLN A 19 -6.78 -6.40 -5.91
CA GLN A 19 -7.94 -6.38 -6.79
C GLN A 19 -7.88 -7.46 -7.90
N LEU A 20 -6.80 -8.21 -8.06
CA LEU A 20 -6.78 -9.42 -8.91
C LEU A 20 -7.24 -10.68 -8.16
N MET A 21 -7.32 -10.63 -6.83
CA MET A 21 -7.86 -11.74 -6.05
C MET A 21 -9.38 -11.80 -6.26
N SER A 22 -9.85 -12.90 -6.82
CA SER A 22 -11.28 -13.22 -6.84
C SER A 22 -11.66 -13.94 -5.55
N GLY A 23 -12.78 -13.55 -4.95
CA GLY A 23 -13.35 -14.24 -3.81
C GLY A 23 -13.67 -15.67 -4.19
N SER A 24 -13.03 -16.64 -3.53
CA SER A 24 -13.30 -18.07 -3.73
C SER A 24 -14.71 -18.50 -3.32
N VAL A 25 -15.52 -17.58 -2.77
CA VAL A 25 -16.83 -17.83 -2.17
C VAL A 25 -17.74 -16.61 -2.44
N GLY A 26 -18.27 -16.46 -3.65
CA GLY A 26 -19.16 -15.34 -3.95
C GLY A 26 -20.07 -15.65 -5.13
N GLY A 27 -21.36 -15.82 -4.86
CA GLY A 27 -22.38 -15.95 -5.90
C GLY A 27 -22.39 -14.72 -6.81
N ARG A 28 -22.99 -14.85 -7.99
CA ARG A 28 -23.06 -13.90 -9.13
C ARG A 28 -23.44 -12.43 -8.82
N ASN A 29 -23.67 -12.03 -7.57
CA ASN A 29 -24.24 -10.74 -7.13
C ASN A 29 -23.54 -10.07 -5.93
N GLU A 30 -22.36 -10.50 -5.47
CA GLU A 30 -21.68 -9.77 -4.39
C GLU A 30 -21.11 -8.43 -4.86
N SER A 31 -21.32 -7.39 -4.04
CA SER A 31 -20.71 -6.07 -4.27
C SER A 31 -19.20 -6.19 -4.16
N ARG A 32 -18.48 -5.59 -5.10
CA ARG A 32 -17.01 -5.54 -5.11
C ARG A 32 -16.41 -5.04 -3.79
N GLN A 33 -17.10 -4.14 -3.10
CA GLN A 33 -16.69 -3.63 -1.79
C GLN A 33 -16.66 -4.73 -0.73
N GLN A 34 -17.64 -5.64 -0.76
CA GLN A 34 -17.74 -6.77 0.17
C GLN A 34 -16.61 -7.76 -0.09
N GLU A 35 -16.36 -8.11 -1.36
CA GLU A 35 -15.26 -9.00 -1.75
C GLU A 35 -13.90 -8.49 -1.26
N ILE A 36 -13.62 -7.19 -1.47
CA ILE A 36 -12.37 -6.59 -0.99
C ILE A 36 -12.30 -6.58 0.54
N SER A 37 -13.44 -6.39 1.21
CA SER A 37 -13.50 -6.45 2.67
C SER A 37 -13.18 -7.85 3.20
N ASP A 38 -13.64 -8.89 2.53
CA ASP A 38 -13.37 -10.28 2.91
C ASP A 38 -11.94 -10.69 2.60
N ILE A 39 -11.37 -10.24 1.48
CA ILE A 39 -9.94 -10.40 1.16
C ILE A 39 -9.08 -9.74 2.24
N SER A 40 -9.36 -8.47 2.57
CA SER A 40 -8.63 -7.71 3.60
C SER A 40 -8.59 -8.44 4.95
N ARG A 41 -9.76 -8.87 5.44
CA ARG A 41 -9.86 -9.64 6.69
C ARG A 41 -9.11 -10.97 6.62
N SER A 42 -9.22 -11.69 5.50
CA SER A 42 -8.56 -12.97 5.30
C SER A 42 -7.03 -12.83 5.32
N LEU A 43 -6.50 -11.76 4.72
CA LEU A 43 -5.07 -11.47 4.73
C LEU A 43 -4.58 -11.09 6.13
N LYS A 44 -5.34 -10.29 6.88
CA LYS A 44 -5.02 -9.99 8.27
C LYS A 44 -5.01 -11.25 9.14
N ALA A 45 -5.97 -12.14 8.95
CA ALA A 45 -6.01 -13.43 9.63
C ALA A 45 -4.79 -14.29 9.28
N LEU A 46 -4.45 -14.39 7.98
CA LEU A 46 -3.30 -15.13 7.49
C LEU A 46 -1.98 -14.60 8.08
N ALA A 47 -1.79 -13.28 8.10
CA ALA A 47 -0.62 -12.64 8.68
C ALA A 47 -0.44 -13.01 10.16
N ARG A 48 -1.53 -13.04 10.94
CA ARG A 48 -1.52 -13.41 12.35
C ARG A 48 -1.24 -14.90 12.54
N GLU A 49 -1.93 -15.74 11.80
CA GLU A 49 -1.79 -17.20 11.87
C GLU A 49 -0.36 -17.65 11.53
N LEU A 50 0.19 -17.11 10.46
CA LEU A 50 1.55 -17.41 10.04
C LEU A 50 2.58 -16.57 10.79
N SER A 51 2.18 -15.54 11.54
CA SER A 51 3.09 -14.63 12.24
C SER A 51 4.18 -14.06 11.30
N VAL A 52 3.79 -13.72 10.07
CA VAL A 52 4.66 -13.12 9.06
C VAL A 52 4.06 -11.80 8.57
N PRO A 53 4.89 -10.79 8.25
CA PRO A 53 4.42 -9.61 7.55
C PRO A 53 3.80 -9.97 6.19
N VAL A 54 2.66 -9.36 5.88
CA VAL A 54 1.99 -9.45 4.59
C VAL A 54 1.92 -8.05 4.00
N ILE A 55 2.58 -7.85 2.87
CA ILE A 55 2.52 -6.62 2.09
C ILE A 55 1.57 -6.86 0.91
N ALA A 56 0.55 -6.02 0.80
CA ALA A 56 -0.42 -6.12 -0.26
C ALA A 56 -0.51 -4.81 -1.03
N LEU A 57 -0.35 -4.88 -2.34
CA LEU A 57 -0.50 -3.72 -3.22
C LEU A 57 -1.98 -3.47 -3.50
N SER A 58 -2.41 -2.22 -3.36
CA SER A 58 -3.77 -1.79 -3.66
C SER A 58 -3.72 -0.64 -4.66
N GLN A 59 -4.59 -0.70 -5.66
CA GLN A 59 -4.85 0.44 -6.52
C GLN A 59 -5.65 1.51 -5.78
N LEU A 60 -5.47 2.77 -6.19
CA LEU A 60 -6.21 3.93 -5.69
C LEU A 60 -7.36 4.26 -6.65
N SER A 61 -8.40 4.91 -6.12
CA SER A 61 -9.42 5.54 -6.95
C SER A 61 -8.80 6.64 -7.84
N ARG A 62 -9.34 6.84 -9.04
CA ARG A 62 -8.98 7.95 -9.93
C ARG A 62 -9.30 9.34 -9.36
N ALA A 63 -10.01 9.42 -8.24
CA ALA A 63 -10.28 10.68 -7.55
C ALA A 63 -8.99 11.45 -7.17
N VAL A 64 -7.88 10.73 -6.90
CA VAL A 64 -6.57 11.35 -6.64
C VAL A 64 -6.09 12.23 -7.79
N GLU A 65 -6.38 11.85 -9.04
CA GLU A 65 -5.96 12.58 -10.23
C GLU A 65 -6.74 13.90 -10.42
N GLN A 66 -7.89 14.05 -9.78
CA GLN A 66 -8.71 15.26 -9.89
C GLN A 66 -8.32 16.33 -8.87
N ARG A 67 -7.56 15.97 -7.83
CA ARG A 67 -7.10 16.91 -6.80
C ARG A 67 -5.88 17.70 -7.29
N PRO A 68 -5.73 18.98 -6.94
CA PRO A 68 -4.60 19.79 -7.37
C PRO A 68 -3.23 19.29 -6.91
N ASP A 69 -3.14 18.66 -5.73
CA ASP A 69 -1.89 18.18 -5.15
C ASP A 69 -1.51 16.76 -5.60
N HIS A 70 -2.47 16.01 -6.15
CA HIS A 70 -2.32 14.60 -6.55
C HIS A 70 -1.76 13.67 -5.46
N ARG A 71 -1.70 14.12 -4.20
CA ARG A 71 -1.17 13.34 -3.09
C ARG A 71 -2.21 12.34 -2.62
N PRO A 72 -1.89 11.03 -2.57
CA PRO A 72 -2.81 10.04 -2.06
C PRO A 72 -3.14 10.24 -0.58
N MET A 73 -4.38 9.91 -0.21
CA MET A 73 -4.88 9.91 1.15
C MET A 73 -5.74 8.67 1.41
N LEU A 74 -6.04 8.38 2.68
CA LEU A 74 -6.80 7.18 3.06
C LEU A 74 -8.16 7.09 2.36
N SER A 75 -8.81 8.23 2.10
CA SER A 75 -10.09 8.28 1.37
C SER A 75 -9.99 7.85 -0.10
N ASP A 76 -8.79 7.73 -0.67
CA ASP A 76 -8.62 7.17 -2.02
C ASP A 76 -8.70 5.65 -2.06
N LEU A 77 -8.62 5.00 -0.89
CA LEU A 77 -8.91 3.57 -0.69
C LEU A 77 -10.42 3.33 -0.50
N ARG A 78 -11.29 4.34 -0.65
CA ARG A 78 -12.70 4.31 -0.20
C ARG A 78 -13.59 3.25 -0.85
N GLU A 79 -13.24 2.70 -2.02
CA GLU A 79 -13.91 1.48 -2.54
C GLU A 79 -13.60 0.23 -1.68
N SER A 80 -12.80 0.40 -0.63
CA SER A 80 -12.20 -0.64 0.19
C SER A 80 -11.97 -0.14 1.62
N GLY A 81 -12.96 0.52 2.23
CA GLY A 81 -12.85 1.04 3.61
C GLY A 81 -12.42 -0.01 4.66
N ALA A 82 -12.65 -1.29 4.39
CA ALA A 82 -12.13 -2.39 5.19
C ALA A 82 -10.59 -2.49 5.18
N ILE A 83 -9.92 -2.19 4.05
CA ILE A 83 -8.45 -2.17 3.96
C ILE A 83 -7.91 -1.13 4.94
N GLU A 84 -8.47 0.08 4.92
CA GLU A 84 -8.07 1.14 5.85
C GLU A 84 -8.22 0.67 7.28
N GLN A 85 -9.32 0.01 7.65
CA GLN A 85 -9.56 -0.44 9.02
C GLN A 85 -8.63 -1.58 9.42
N ASP A 86 -8.50 -2.62 8.61
CA ASP A 86 -7.81 -3.86 8.93
C ASP A 86 -6.28 -3.72 8.91
N ALA A 87 -5.74 -2.87 8.03
CA ALA A 87 -4.30 -2.68 7.88
C ALA A 87 -3.66 -2.18 9.18
N ASP A 88 -2.47 -2.71 9.49
CA ASP A 88 -1.63 -2.17 10.56
C ASP A 88 -0.87 -0.92 10.10
N VAL A 89 -0.43 -0.91 8.84
CA VAL A 89 0.32 0.17 8.20
C VAL A 89 -0.27 0.42 6.81
N VAL A 90 -0.45 1.68 6.44
CA VAL A 90 -0.81 2.11 5.08
C VAL A 90 0.27 3.07 4.60
N MET A 91 0.92 2.72 3.49
CA MET A 91 1.92 3.55 2.82
C MET A 91 1.44 3.88 1.42
N PHE A 92 1.53 5.16 1.05
CA PHE A 92 1.36 5.61 -0.32
C PHE A 92 2.70 5.97 -0.94
N ILE A 93 2.78 5.83 -2.26
CA ILE A 93 3.93 6.25 -3.05
C ILE A 93 3.46 7.44 -3.88
N TYR A 94 4.15 8.57 -3.74
CA TYR A 94 3.92 9.75 -4.54
C TYR A 94 5.23 10.21 -5.19
N ARG A 95 5.12 10.71 -6.41
CA ARG A 95 6.24 11.21 -7.20
C ARG A 95 5.81 12.47 -7.92
N ASP A 96 6.35 13.61 -7.51
CA ASP A 96 5.98 14.89 -8.11
C ASP A 96 6.38 14.96 -9.59
N ASP A 97 7.55 14.42 -9.93
CA ASP A 97 8.08 14.37 -11.32
C ASP A 97 7.24 13.54 -12.30
N TYR A 98 6.33 12.71 -11.78
CA TYR A 98 5.34 11.99 -12.57
C TYR A 98 4.26 12.96 -13.09
N TYR A 99 3.78 13.87 -12.24
CA TYR A 99 2.69 14.82 -12.52
C TYR A 99 3.19 16.16 -13.06
N ASN A 100 4.31 16.65 -12.54
CA ASN A 100 4.90 17.94 -12.88
C ASN A 100 6.29 17.76 -13.50
N LYS A 101 6.43 18.06 -14.80
CA LYS A 101 7.72 17.90 -15.51
C LYS A 101 8.75 18.98 -15.19
N ASP A 102 8.32 20.09 -14.61
CA ASP A 102 9.17 21.24 -14.27
C ASP A 102 9.50 21.29 -12.77
N THR A 103 9.27 20.21 -12.03
CA THR A 103 9.54 20.14 -10.59
C THR A 103 11.03 20.21 -10.24
N GLU A 104 11.34 20.77 -9.07
CA GLU A 104 12.67 20.68 -8.46
C GLU A 104 12.90 19.32 -7.77
N HIS A 105 11.85 18.51 -7.59
CA HIS A 105 11.86 17.21 -6.91
C HIS A 105 12.01 16.03 -7.89
N VAL A 106 12.90 16.17 -8.88
CA VAL A 106 13.14 15.14 -9.90
C VAL A 106 13.73 13.89 -9.26
N ASN A 107 13.23 12.71 -9.64
CA ASN A 107 13.69 11.42 -9.11
C ASN A 107 13.53 11.29 -7.58
N GLU A 108 12.64 12.06 -6.97
CA GLU A 108 12.23 11.87 -5.59
C GLU A 108 10.93 11.07 -5.52
N ALA A 109 10.88 10.11 -4.60
CA ALA A 109 9.67 9.38 -4.28
C ALA A 109 9.35 9.53 -2.79
N GLU A 110 8.17 10.04 -2.51
CA GLU A 110 7.65 10.17 -1.16
C GLU A 110 6.90 8.91 -0.77
N ILE A 111 7.35 8.28 0.30
CA ILE A 111 6.66 7.20 0.98
C ILE A 111 5.87 7.81 2.12
N ILE A 112 4.58 8.01 1.89
CA ILE A 112 3.67 8.65 2.83
C ILE A 112 3.07 7.56 3.73
N ILE A 113 3.51 7.50 4.98
CA ILE A 113 2.97 6.60 6.00
C ILE A 113 1.67 7.23 6.53
N ALA A 114 0.55 6.98 5.86
CA ALA A 114 -0.74 7.58 6.17
C ALA A 114 -1.45 6.92 7.37
N LYS A 115 -1.08 5.68 7.70
CA LYS A 115 -1.57 4.98 8.89
C LYS A 115 -0.47 4.12 9.47
N GLN A 116 -0.31 4.14 10.79
CA GLN A 116 0.54 3.22 11.52
C GLN A 116 -0.05 2.95 12.91
N ARG A 117 -0.45 1.70 13.19
CA ARG A 117 -1.07 1.35 14.48
C ARG A 117 -0.12 1.45 15.68
N ASN A 118 1.18 1.22 15.47
CA ASN A 118 2.17 1.06 16.53
C ASN A 118 3.34 2.05 16.44
N GLY A 119 3.11 3.24 15.89
CA GLY A 119 4.18 4.20 15.67
C GLY A 119 3.71 5.47 14.98
N PRO A 120 4.65 6.38 14.68
CA PRO A 120 4.32 7.65 14.03
C PRO A 120 3.88 7.43 12.58
N ILE A 121 3.05 8.36 12.11
CA ILE A 121 2.82 8.65 10.69
C ILE A 121 3.85 9.68 10.22
N GLY A 122 3.98 9.86 8.91
CA GLY A 122 4.89 10.86 8.34
C GLY A 122 5.32 10.50 6.92
N THR A 123 6.18 11.33 6.34
CA THR A 123 6.65 11.14 4.97
C THR A 123 8.14 10.89 4.95
N VAL A 124 8.53 9.79 4.32
CA VAL A 124 9.94 9.43 4.08
C VAL A 124 10.25 9.66 2.60
N THR A 125 11.24 10.49 2.31
CA THR A 125 11.71 10.71 0.94
C THR A 125 12.78 9.70 0.57
N LEU A 126 12.61 9.03 -0.57
CA LEU A 126 13.58 8.13 -1.18
C LEU A 126 14.02 8.69 -2.54
N THR A 127 15.21 8.30 -2.97
CA THR A 127 15.67 8.54 -4.33
C THR A 127 15.16 7.43 -5.24
N TRP A 128 14.46 7.80 -6.31
CA TRP A 128 13.98 6.90 -7.36
C TRP A 128 14.97 6.87 -8.52
N LEU A 129 15.48 5.69 -8.84
CA LEU A 129 16.39 5.47 -9.97
C LEU A 129 15.65 4.72 -11.08
N PRO A 130 14.96 5.42 -12.01
CA PRO A 130 14.06 4.82 -12.99
C PRO A 130 14.75 3.80 -13.89
N GLN A 131 16.01 4.04 -14.25
CA GLN A 131 16.80 3.15 -15.10
C GLN A 131 17.11 1.79 -14.45
N TYR A 132 16.89 1.65 -13.15
CA TYR A 132 17.15 0.42 -12.40
C TYR A 132 15.91 -0.11 -11.68
N THR A 133 14.75 0.56 -11.80
CA THR A 133 13.54 0.24 -11.01
C THR A 133 13.87 0.14 -9.51
N LYS A 134 14.69 1.08 -9.01
CA LYS A 134 15.28 0.99 -7.68
C LYS A 134 14.98 2.22 -6.84
N PHE A 135 14.59 1.98 -5.59
CA PHE A 135 14.61 3.00 -4.55
C PHE A 135 15.93 2.95 -3.78
N ALA A 136 16.50 4.11 -3.47
CA ALA A 136 17.68 4.28 -2.64
C ALA A 136 17.37 5.26 -1.50
N ASN A 137 18.13 5.15 -0.41
CA ASN A 137 18.01 6.09 0.70
C ASN A 137 18.35 7.50 0.20
N SER A 138 17.47 8.46 0.48
CA SER A 138 17.77 9.87 0.26
C SER A 138 18.60 10.40 1.43
N GLU A 139 19.46 11.38 1.16
CA GLU A 139 20.14 12.15 2.22
C GLU A 139 19.19 13.19 2.87
N ARG A 140 18.04 13.50 2.24
CA ARG A 140 17.00 14.36 2.83
C ARG A 140 16.29 13.64 3.98
N LYS A 141 16.18 14.32 5.13
CA LYS A 141 15.56 13.77 6.36
C LYS A 141 14.05 13.60 6.22
N VAL A 142 13.50 12.67 7.01
CA VAL A 142 12.06 12.51 7.26
C VAL A 142 11.47 13.86 7.64
N VAL A 143 10.38 14.26 6.97
CA VAL A 143 9.58 15.41 7.37
C VAL A 143 8.49 14.86 8.28
N ASP A 144 8.63 15.09 9.59
CA ASP A 144 7.60 14.74 10.55
C ASP A 144 6.33 15.53 10.20
N GLY A 145 5.21 14.82 10.02
CA GLY A 145 3.92 15.47 9.83
C GLY A 145 3.48 16.10 11.15
N GLU A 146 3.34 17.43 11.18
CA GLU A 146 2.58 18.13 12.22
C GLU A 146 1.09 17.77 12.16
#